data_AF-A0A9N8PNK1-F1
#
_entry.id   AF-A0A9N8PNK1-F1
#
_cell.length_a   1.000
_cell.length_b   1.000
_cell.length_c   1.000
_cell.angle_alpha   90.00
_cell.angle_beta   90.00
_cell.angle_gamma   90.00
#
_symmetry.space_group_name_H-M   'P 1'
#
loop_
_entity.id
_entity.type
_entity.pdbx_description
1 polymer ?
#
loop_
_entity_poly.entity_id
_entity_poly.type
_entity_poly.pdbx_seq_one_letter_code
_entity_poly.pdbx_strand_id
1 'polypeptide(L)'
;MSFTKVELYGGAMTVDLPSNFADVSQIRQVPDNQEVYLDKDGLSSIVFDILERVDKPDLDALKYHLEDVVEDDVNATKLWTSNSAVFSKLP
;
A
#
# COMPACT_ATOMS: atom_id res chain seq x y z
N MET A 1 -1.97 -9.46 -17.78
CA MET A 1 -2.19 -8.19 -17.04
C MET A 1 -1.11 -7.23 -17.49
N SER A 2 -1.46 -6.05 -18.00
CA SER A 2 -0.46 -5.03 -18.35
C SER A 2 -0.15 -4.19 -17.13
N PHE A 3 1.11 -3.82 -16.97
CA PHE A 3 1.58 -2.92 -15.93
C PHE A 3 2.07 -1.62 -16.56
N THR A 4 1.91 -0.53 -15.83
CA THR A 4 2.37 0.80 -16.21
C THR A 4 3.27 1.31 -15.11
N LYS A 5 4.43 1.84 -15.50
CA LYS A 5 5.34 2.48 -14.58
C LYS A 5 4.74 3.82 -14.14
N VAL A 6 4.60 3.99 -12.84
CA VAL A 6 4.07 5.19 -12.19
C VAL A 6 5.16 5.84 -11.36
N GLU A 7 5.22 7.16 -11.43
CA GLU A 7 6.11 8.01 -10.64
C GLU A 7 5.38 8.46 -9.38
N LEU A 8 5.93 8.10 -8.21
CA LEU A 8 5.41 8.50 -6.91
C LEU A 8 6.24 9.68 -6.35
N TYR A 9 5.59 10.56 -5.61
CA TYR A 9 6.13 11.71 -4.89
C TYR A 9 6.98 12.61 -5.80
N GLY A 10 6.40 13.02 -6.92
CA GLY A 10 7.08 13.85 -7.92
C GLY A 10 8.25 13.15 -8.62
N GLY A 11 8.23 11.82 -8.71
CA GLY A 11 9.26 11.02 -9.37
C GLY A 11 10.42 10.59 -8.49
N ALA A 12 10.35 10.83 -7.17
CA ALA A 12 11.36 10.35 -6.23
C ALA A 12 11.37 8.82 -6.10
N MET A 13 10.22 8.18 -6.32
CA MET A 13 10.06 6.72 -6.35
C MET A 13 9.29 6.28 -7.58
N THR A 14 9.44 5.03 -7.98
CA THR A 14 8.70 4.46 -9.11
C THR A 14 8.19 3.07 -8.79
N VAL A 15 6.99 2.75 -9.27
CA VAL A 15 6.34 1.44 -9.09
C VAL A 15 5.66 1.01 -10.38
N ASP A 16 5.58 -0.30 -10.61
CA ASP A 16 4.76 -0.85 -11.69
C ASP A 16 3.38 -1.22 -11.15
N LEU A 17 2.35 -0.49 -11.58
CA LEU A 17 0.95 -0.72 -11.19
C LEU A 17 0.15 -1.34 -12.35
N PRO A 18 -0.88 -2.15 -12.07
CA PRO A 18 -1.79 -2.61 -13.12
C PRO A 18 -2.39 -1.41 -13.86
N SER A 19 -2.41 -1.46 -15.21
CA SER A 19 -2.77 -0.31 -16.05
C SER A 19 -4.21 0.22 -15.85
N ASN A 20 -5.08 -0.53 -15.16
CA ASN A 20 -6.46 -0.16 -14.86
C ASN A 20 -6.59 0.76 -13.63
N PHE A 21 -5.54 0.98 -12.86
CA PHE A 21 -5.58 1.87 -11.70
C PHE A 21 -5.50 3.35 -12.13
N ALA A 22 -6.31 4.20 -11.51
CA ALA A 22 -6.35 5.65 -11.69
C ALA A 22 -5.92 6.37 -10.41
N ASP A 23 -5.14 7.43 -10.57
CA ASP A 23 -4.75 8.33 -9.48
C ASP A 23 -5.94 9.17 -8.99
N VAL A 24 -6.19 9.12 -7.69
CA VAL A 24 -7.27 9.83 -7.00
C VAL A 24 -6.94 11.31 -6.75
N SER A 25 -5.66 11.70 -6.78
CA SER A 25 -5.24 13.10 -6.57
C SER A 25 -5.87 14.06 -7.59
N GLN A 26 -6.24 13.55 -8.77
CA GLN A 26 -6.89 14.31 -9.84
C GLN A 26 -8.34 14.72 -9.52
N ILE A 27 -8.99 14.02 -8.58
CA ILE A 27 -10.41 14.24 -8.24
C ILE A 27 -10.61 14.80 -6.83
N ARG A 28 -9.66 14.58 -5.92
CA ARG A 28 -9.65 15.14 -4.57
C ARG A 28 -8.23 15.33 -4.07
N GLN A 29 -8.05 16.23 -3.11
CA GLN A 29 -6.79 16.33 -2.39
C GLN A 29 -6.54 15.06 -1.55
N VAL A 30 -5.28 14.63 -1.57
CA VAL A 30 -4.70 13.54 -0.79
C VAL A 30 -3.55 14.16 0.02
N PRO A 31 -3.28 13.71 1.26
CA PRO A 31 -2.12 14.20 2.03
C PRO A 31 -0.80 14.07 1.26
N ASP A 32 0.13 15.00 1.48
CA ASP A 32 1.39 15.07 0.72
C ASP A 32 2.27 13.81 0.86
N ASN A 33 2.15 13.10 1.98
CA ASN A 33 2.86 11.86 2.26
C ASN A 33 2.14 10.61 1.74
N GLN A 34 1.02 10.78 1.01
CA GLN A 34 0.18 9.69 0.55
C GLN A 34 -0.14 9.81 -0.95
N GLU A 35 -0.15 8.67 -1.64
CA GLU A 35 -0.71 8.54 -2.98
C GLU A 35 -1.75 7.42 -3.03
N VAL A 36 -2.89 7.70 -3.67
CA VAL A 36 -4.04 6.78 -3.69
C VAL A 36 -4.42 6.47 -5.13
N TYR A 37 -4.49 5.19 -5.43
CA TYR A 37 -4.89 4.66 -6.73
C TYR A 37 -6.12 3.77 -6.59
N LEU A 38 -7.12 3.96 -7.45
CA LEU A 38 -8.34 3.15 -7.50
C LEU A 38 -8.44 2.35 -8.78
N ASP A 39 -8.90 1.10 -8.67
CA ASP A 39 -9.29 0.34 -9.84
C ASP A 39 -10.52 0.99 -10.50
N LYS A 40 -10.42 1.31 -11.79
CA LYS A 40 -11.54 1.92 -12.55
C LYS A 40 -12.73 0.98 -12.70
N ASP A 41 -12.48 -0.32 -12.77
CA ASP A 41 -13.48 -1.34 -13.08
C ASP A 41 -13.83 -2.22 -11.86
N GLY A 42 -13.12 -2.02 -10.74
CA GLY A 42 -13.17 -2.87 -9.56
C GLY A 42 -13.51 -2.12 -8.27
N LEU A 43 -13.43 -2.86 -7.15
CA LEU A 43 -13.60 -2.33 -5.79
C LEU A 43 -12.29 -2.33 -4.99
N SER A 44 -11.16 -2.39 -5.69
CA SER A 44 -9.83 -2.45 -5.09
C SER A 44 -9.15 -1.09 -5.14
N SER A 45 -8.37 -0.80 -4.09
CA SER A 45 -7.57 0.40 -3.98
C SER A 45 -6.14 0.04 -3.58
N ILE A 46 -5.19 0.87 -4.00
CA ILE A 46 -3.78 0.79 -3.59
C ILE A 46 -3.43 2.15 -3.01
N VAL A 47 -2.92 2.15 -1.79
CA VAL A 47 -2.48 3.34 -1.08
C VAL A 47 -0.99 3.20 -0.78
N PHE A 48 -0.21 4.20 -1.18
CA PHE A 48 1.17 4.37 -0.77
C PHE A 48 1.22 5.44 0.30
N ASP A 49 1.87 5.16 1.43
CA ASP A 49 1.96 6.09 2.56
C ASP A 49 3.39 6.09 3.11
N ILE A 50 3.99 7.28 3.24
CA ILE A 50 5.31 7.46 3.86
C ILE A 50 5.11 7.69 5.35
N LEU A 51 5.51 6.69 6.15
CA LEU A 51 5.43 6.70 7.61
C LEU A 51 6.80 6.91 8.25
N GLU A 52 6.78 7.33 9.52
CA GLU A 52 8.00 7.40 10.34
C GLU A 52 8.50 6.00 10.72
N ARG A 53 9.82 5.87 10.86
CA ARG A 53 10.46 4.61 11.27
C ARG A 53 10.11 4.29 12.72
N VAL A 54 9.49 3.13 12.93
CA VAL A 54 9.31 2.54 14.26
C VAL A 54 10.57 1.77 14.67
N ASP A 55 11.01 1.93 15.92
CA ASP A 55 12.18 1.20 16.43
C ASP A 55 11.78 -0.22 16.88
N LYS A 56 11.44 -1.06 15.90
CA LYS A 56 11.02 -2.45 16.08
C LYS A 56 11.66 -3.34 14.99
N PRO A 57 11.83 -4.64 15.23
CA PRO A 57 12.18 -5.60 14.17
C PRO A 57 11.11 -5.62 13.06
N ASP A 58 11.48 -5.95 11.82
CA ASP A 58 10.63 -5.86 10.62
C ASP A 58 9.23 -6.47 10.82
N LEU A 59 9.14 -7.67 11.40
CA LEU A 59 7.86 -8.36 11.62
C LEU A 59 6.97 -7.63 12.64
N ASP A 60 7.57 -7.03 13.66
CA ASP A 60 6.84 -6.32 14.70
C ASP A 60 6.47 -4.89 14.25
N ALA A 61 7.30 -4.27 13.39
CA ALA A 61 6.96 -3.03 12.71
C ALA A 61 5.77 -3.23 11.75
N LEU A 62 5.74 -4.35 11.00
CA LEU A 62 4.61 -4.70 10.14
C LEU A 62 3.31 -4.84 10.93
N LYS A 63 3.34 -5.55 12.07
CA LYS A 63 2.15 -5.69 12.94
C LYS A 63 1.68 -4.36 13.49
N TYR A 64 2.64 -3.55 13.98
CA TYR A 64 2.35 -2.21 14.49
C TYR A 64 1.60 -1.36 13.47
N HIS A 65 2.09 -1.29 12.22
CA HIS A 65 1.41 -0.53 11.18
C HIS A 65 0.09 -1.17 10.71
N LEU A 66 -0.03 -2.50 10.76
CA LEU A 66 -1.28 -3.17 10.42
C LEU A 66 -2.39 -2.88 11.45
N GLU A 67 -2.03 -2.78 12.73
CA GLU A 67 -2.96 -2.40 13.80
C GLU A 67 -3.57 -1.01 13.56
N ASP A 68 -2.78 -0.04 13.08
CA ASP A 68 -3.29 1.32 12.75
C ASP A 68 -4.29 1.34 11.58
N VAL A 69 -4.19 0.39 10.65
CA VAL A 69 -5.05 0.33 9.45
C VAL A 69 -6.39 -0.35 9.73
N VAL A 70 -6.44 -1.25 10.71
CA VAL A 70 -7.65 -2.01 11.02
C VAL A 70 -8.41 -1.32 12.15
N GLU A 71 -9.64 -0.88 11.89
CA GLU A 71 -10.49 -0.26 12.92
C GLU A 71 -10.85 -1.24 14.06
N ASP A 72 -10.93 -0.72 15.29
CA ASP A 72 -11.25 -1.47 16.52
C ASP A 72 -12.58 -2.26 16.46
N ASP A 73 -13.53 -1.85 15.61
CA ASP A 73 -14.90 -2.41 15.58
C ASP A 73 -15.02 -3.70 14.74
N VAL A 74 -13.98 -4.05 13.96
CA VAL A 74 -13.97 -5.26 13.13
C VAL A 74 -13.14 -6.35 13.80
N ASN A 75 -13.68 -6.97 14.86
CA ASN A 75 -13.14 -8.18 15.53
C ASN A 75 -11.60 -8.28 15.48
N ALA A 76 -10.90 -7.57 16.39
CA ALA A 76 -9.46 -7.66 16.67
C ALA A 76 -8.61 -8.39 15.62
N THR A 77 -7.81 -7.64 14.84
CA THR A 77 -6.87 -8.14 13.83
C THR A 77 -6.18 -9.42 14.26
N LYS A 78 -6.70 -10.56 13.78
CA LYS A 78 -6.18 -11.87 14.17
C LYS A 78 -5.15 -12.30 13.15
N LEU A 79 -3.88 -12.09 13.47
CA LEU A 79 -2.77 -12.64 12.69
C LEU A 79 -2.72 -14.16 12.92
N TRP A 80 -3.23 -14.93 11.96
CA TRP A 80 -3.31 -16.39 12.07
C TRP A 80 -1.95 -17.08 11.87
N THR A 81 -1.13 -16.56 10.97
CA THR A 81 0.19 -17.12 10.64
C THR A 81 1.09 -16.01 10.12
N SER A 82 2.34 -15.95 10.59
CA SER A 82 3.40 -15.15 9.97
C SER A 82 4.47 -16.10 9.42
N ASN A 83 4.63 -16.15 8.09
CA ASN A 83 5.70 -16.89 7.44
C ASN A 83 6.54 -15.93 6.59
N SER A 84 7.84 -16.19 6.48
CA SER A 84 8.69 -15.50 5.51
C SER A 84 8.36 -15.99 4.11
N ALA A 85 7.76 -15.14 3.28
CA ALA A 85 7.58 -15.43 1.86
C ALA A 85 8.85 -15.04 1.10
N VAL A 86 9.46 -16.00 0.41
CA VAL A 86 10.53 -15.71 -0.55
C VAL A 86 9.86 -15.43 -1.89
N PHE A 87 9.76 -14.15 -2.26
CA PHE A 87 9.28 -13.78 -3.59
C PHE A 87 10.38 -14.09 -4.61
N SER A 88 10.20 -15.16 -5.39
CA SER A 88 10.94 -15.34 -6.64
C SER A 88 10.59 -14.19 -7.57
N LYS A 89 11.58 -13.59 -8.25
CA LYS A 89 11.36 -12.57 -9.28
C LYS A 89 10.19 -13.00 -10.18
N LEU A 90 9.20 -12.13 -10.32
CA LEU A 90 8.18 -12.29 -11.35
C LEU A 90 8.89 -12.35 -12.71
N PRO A 91 8.58 -13.34 -13.56
CA PRO A 91 9.16 -13.47 -14.89
C PRO A 91 8.80 -12.29 -15.80
#